data_AF-A0A1J3H140-F1
#
_entry.id   AF-A0A1J3H140-F1
#
_cell.length_a   1.000
_cell.length_b   1.000
_cell.length_c   1.000
_cell.angle_alpha   90.00
_cell.angle_beta   90.00
_cell.angle_gamma   90.00
#
_symmetry.space_group_name_H-M   'P 1'
#
loop_
_entity.id
_entity.type
_entity.pdbx_description
1 polymer ?
#
loop_
_entity_poly.entity_id
_entity_poly.type
_entity_poly.pdbx_seq_one_letter_code
_entity_poly.pdbx_strand_id
1 'polypeptide(L)'
;EDRLQTIEELSYVPQSIPKACTVGVVIDSTNAYFEETKNKYVKKIKLVDDTYNTSRYNPHQKYSYLTVFFYSPKPEDLPNPRRIGDILYLRRFSFGKYNDSFQGHYLETQYCSWALLSGD
;
A
#
# COMPACT_ATOMS: atom_id res chain seq x y z
N GLU A 1 14.55 5.51 14.47
CA GLU A 1 13.23 6.12 14.22
C GLU A 1 12.66 5.57 12.93
N ASP A 2 11.34 5.46 12.82
CA ASP A 2 10.69 5.00 11.59
C ASP A 2 10.73 6.15 10.56
N ARG A 3 11.62 6.06 9.55
CA ARG A 3 11.74 7.08 8.49
C ARG A 3 10.61 6.94 7.48
N LEU A 4 9.98 8.05 7.11
CA LEU A 4 9.05 8.13 5.98
C LEU A 4 9.85 8.11 4.67
N GLN A 5 9.47 7.22 3.74
CA GLN A 5 10.13 7.04 2.45
C GLN A 5 9.12 7.26 1.32
N THR A 6 9.60 7.76 0.20
CA THR A 6 8.77 7.85 -1.01
C THR A 6 8.56 6.47 -1.61
N ILE A 7 7.49 6.30 -2.40
CA ILE A 7 7.19 5.04 -3.06
C ILE A 7 8.31 4.71 -4.06
N GLU A 8 8.88 5.70 -4.73
CA GLU A 8 10.02 5.52 -5.64
C GLU A 8 11.25 4.98 -4.90
N GLU A 9 11.63 5.57 -3.75
CA GLU A 9 12.74 5.09 -2.91
C GLU A 9 12.57 3.61 -2.55
N LEU A 10 11.35 3.22 -2.15
CA LEU A 10 11.03 1.84 -1.80
C LEU A 10 11.04 0.91 -3.03
N SER A 11 10.69 1.42 -4.21
CA SER A 11 10.60 0.63 -5.45
C SER A 11 11.97 0.26 -6.05
N TYR A 12 13.03 0.99 -5.71
CA TYR A 12 14.38 0.72 -6.21
C TYR A 12 15.09 -0.41 -5.47
N VAL A 13 14.61 -0.80 -4.29
CA VAL A 13 15.26 -1.88 -3.54
C VAL A 13 14.96 -3.23 -4.21
N PRO A 14 15.99 -4.02 -4.59
CA PRO A 14 15.79 -5.29 -5.29
C PRO A 14 15.13 -6.35 -4.40
N GLN A 15 15.36 -6.26 -3.10
CA GLN A 15 14.87 -7.20 -2.09
C GLN A 15 13.65 -6.63 -1.37
N SER A 16 12.91 -7.50 -0.69
CA SER A 16 11.80 -7.05 0.14
C SER A 16 12.30 -6.19 1.30
N ILE A 17 11.68 -5.03 1.51
CA ILE A 17 11.98 -4.12 2.61
C ILE A 17 10.98 -4.39 3.73
N PRO A 18 11.39 -4.99 4.85
CA PRO A 18 10.51 -5.14 6.00
C PRO A 18 10.39 -3.81 6.74
N LYS A 19 9.21 -3.58 7.36
CA LYS A 19 8.98 -2.51 8.33
C LYS A 19 9.24 -1.09 7.81
N ALA A 20 9.02 -0.83 6.51
CA ALA A 20 9.14 0.50 5.94
C ALA A 20 7.87 1.35 6.18
N CYS A 21 8.01 2.67 6.07
CA CYS A 21 6.90 3.61 6.18
C CYS A 21 6.80 4.45 4.93
N THR A 22 5.58 4.70 4.47
CA THR A 22 5.31 5.57 3.33
C THR A 22 3.93 6.21 3.47
N VAL A 23 3.66 7.20 2.62
CA VAL A 23 2.38 7.87 2.53
C VAL A 23 2.03 8.01 1.07
N GLY A 24 0.76 7.86 0.73
CA GLY A 24 0.31 8.04 -0.64
C GLY A 24 -1.16 8.44 -0.72
N VAL A 25 -1.51 8.99 -1.87
CA VAL A 25 -2.88 9.36 -2.22
C VAL A 25 -3.59 8.13 -2.77
N VAL A 26 -4.79 7.85 -2.26
CA VAL A 26 -5.64 6.75 -2.72
C VAL A 26 -6.19 7.09 -4.10
N ILE A 27 -5.89 6.24 -5.08
CA ILE A 27 -6.41 6.37 -6.45
C ILE A 27 -7.43 5.28 -6.81
N ASP A 28 -7.46 4.19 -6.04
CA ASP A 28 -8.36 3.06 -6.24
C ASP A 28 -8.43 2.24 -4.95
N SER A 29 -9.60 1.66 -4.66
CA SER A 29 -9.82 0.80 -3.51
C SER A 29 -10.88 -0.24 -3.83
N THR A 30 -10.56 -1.52 -3.64
CA THR A 30 -11.56 -2.58 -3.75
C THR A 30 -12.52 -2.55 -2.57
N ASN A 31 -13.69 -3.16 -2.71
CA ASN A 31 -14.44 -3.61 -1.54
C ASN A 31 -13.63 -4.68 -0.78
N ALA A 32 -13.90 -4.85 0.51
CA ALA A 32 -13.39 -5.97 1.26
C ALA A 32 -14.04 -7.27 0.76
N TYR A 33 -13.25 -8.31 0.55
CA TYR A 33 -13.74 -9.63 0.18
C TYR A 33 -13.02 -10.70 1.01
N PHE A 34 -13.66 -11.84 1.23
CA PHE A 34 -13.08 -12.93 2.01
C PHE A 34 -12.20 -13.83 1.11
N GLU A 35 -10.97 -14.09 1.52
CA GLU A 35 -10.04 -15.00 0.84
C GLU A 35 -9.94 -16.31 1.63
N GLU A 36 -10.67 -17.34 1.17
CA GLU A 36 -10.84 -18.62 1.88
C GLU A 36 -9.51 -19.29 2.22
N THR A 37 -8.55 -19.32 1.29
CA THR A 37 -7.23 -19.94 1.48
C THR A 37 -6.45 -19.31 2.63
N LYS A 38 -6.65 -18.01 2.89
CA LYS A 38 -5.99 -17.30 4.01
C LYS A 38 -6.89 -17.18 5.24
N ASN A 39 -8.16 -17.58 5.14
CA ASN A 39 -9.18 -17.43 6.16
C ASN A 39 -9.26 -15.98 6.71
N LYS A 40 -9.18 -14.99 5.82
CA LYS A 40 -9.12 -13.55 6.16
C LYS A 40 -9.87 -12.72 5.14
N TYR A 41 -10.37 -11.57 5.58
CA TYR A 41 -10.80 -10.50 4.70
C TYR A 41 -9.58 -9.78 4.12
N VAL A 42 -9.68 -9.48 2.83
CA VAL A 42 -8.64 -8.81 2.05
C VAL A 42 -9.21 -7.52 1.49
N LYS A 43 -8.40 -6.47 1.53
CA LYS A 43 -8.66 -5.23 0.80
C LYS A 43 -7.41 -4.77 0.07
N LYS A 44 -7.59 -4.33 -1.17
CA LYS A 44 -6.51 -3.81 -2.00
C LYS A 44 -6.74 -2.32 -2.22
N ILE A 45 -5.71 -1.53 -1.96
CA ILE A 45 -5.73 -0.08 -2.18
C ILE A 45 -4.54 0.27 -3.07
N LYS A 46 -4.77 1.05 -4.12
CA LYS A 46 -3.70 1.59 -4.96
C LYS A 46 -3.35 3.01 -4.52
N LEU A 47 -2.07 3.25 -4.34
CA LEU A 47 -1.51 4.52 -3.89
C LEU A 47 -0.55 5.10 -4.92
N VAL A 48 -0.50 6.43 -4.98
CA VAL A 48 0.53 7.20 -5.70
C VAL A 48 1.10 8.27 -4.78
N ASP A 49 2.30 8.74 -5.11
CA ASP A 49 2.87 9.96 -4.52
C ASP A 49 3.48 10.84 -5.63
N ASP A 50 4.13 11.94 -5.27
CA ASP A 50 4.77 12.88 -6.19
C ASP A 50 5.94 12.27 -6.98
N THR A 51 6.56 11.21 -6.44
CA THR A 51 7.68 10.48 -7.06
C THR A 51 7.24 9.30 -7.92
N TYR A 52 6.07 8.72 -7.66
CA TYR A 52 5.62 7.46 -8.24
C TYR A 52 4.17 7.55 -8.74
N ASN A 53 4.02 8.14 -9.93
CA ASN A 53 2.73 8.36 -10.59
C ASN A 53 2.89 8.36 -12.13
N THR A 54 1.78 8.44 -12.86
CA THR A 54 1.76 8.33 -14.33
C THR A 54 2.38 9.52 -15.07
N SER A 55 2.63 10.64 -14.40
CA SER A 55 3.29 11.79 -15.03
C SER A 55 4.79 11.59 -15.23
N ARG A 56 5.40 10.59 -14.57
CA ARG A 56 6.80 10.23 -14.73
C ARG A 56 6.92 8.93 -15.51
N TYR A 57 7.51 8.99 -16.71
CA TYR A 57 7.80 7.81 -17.51
C TYR A 57 8.87 6.95 -16.82
N ASN A 58 8.56 5.69 -16.55
CA ASN A 58 9.52 4.69 -16.08
C ASN A 58 9.45 3.43 -16.96
N PRO A 59 10.47 3.16 -17.81
CA PRO A 59 10.46 2.04 -18.75
C PRO A 59 10.50 0.67 -18.05
N HIS A 60 10.89 0.61 -16.78
CA HIS A 60 10.98 -0.62 -16.00
C HIS A 60 9.71 -0.91 -15.19
N GLN A 61 8.64 -0.16 -15.43
CA GLN A 61 7.48 -0.17 -14.56
C GLN A 61 6.19 -0.14 -15.37
N LYS A 62 5.46 -1.27 -15.35
CA LYS A 62 4.19 -1.41 -16.07
C LYS A 62 3.08 -0.55 -15.48
N TYR A 63 3.11 -0.32 -14.16
CA TYR A 63 2.08 0.39 -13.42
C TYR A 63 2.69 1.45 -12.50
N SER A 64 2.32 2.71 -12.70
CA SER A 64 2.79 3.85 -11.89
C SER A 64 2.01 4.04 -10.58
N TYR A 65 1.81 2.96 -9.83
CA TYR A 65 1.16 2.96 -8.51
C TYR A 65 1.65 1.81 -7.63
N LEU A 66 1.61 2.02 -6.32
CA LEU A 66 1.83 1.00 -5.30
C LEU A 66 0.51 0.28 -5.01
N THR A 67 0.49 -1.06 -5.02
CA THR A 67 -0.68 -1.83 -4.56
C THR A 67 -0.47 -2.31 -3.13
N VAL A 68 -1.34 -1.90 -2.21
CA VAL A 68 -1.25 -2.27 -0.80
C VAL A 68 -2.32 -3.29 -0.45
N PHE A 69 -1.90 -4.41 0.14
CA PHE A 69 -2.76 -5.48 0.61
C PHE A 69 -2.93 -5.40 2.11
N PHE A 70 -4.19 -5.28 2.54
CA PHE A 70 -4.61 -5.36 3.93
C PHE A 70 -5.28 -6.69 4.17
N TYR A 71 -4.98 -7.28 5.33
CA TYR A 71 -5.50 -8.56 5.77
C TYR A 71 -6.04 -8.41 7.19
N SER A 72 -7.26 -8.89 7.43
CA SER A 72 -7.85 -8.92 8.77
C SER A 72 -8.83 -10.07 8.93
N PRO A 73 -8.98 -10.65 10.14
CA PRO A 73 -10.09 -11.55 10.46
C PRO A 73 -11.47 -10.87 10.36
N LYS A 74 -11.54 -9.55 10.48
CA LYS A 74 -12.80 -8.78 10.44
C LYS A 74 -12.75 -7.67 9.38
N PRO A 75 -13.81 -7.47 8.60
CA PRO A 75 -13.81 -6.45 7.54
C PRO A 75 -13.75 -5.03 8.07
N GLU A 76 -14.28 -4.76 9.27
CA GLU A 76 -14.27 -3.44 9.91
C GLU A 76 -12.88 -2.95 10.32
N ASP A 77 -11.91 -3.84 10.48
CA ASP A 77 -10.52 -3.49 10.81
C ASP A 77 -9.69 -3.09 9.57
N LEU A 78 -10.28 -3.19 8.37
CA LEU A 78 -9.63 -2.81 7.12
C LEU A 78 -9.83 -1.31 6.84
N PRO A 79 -8.84 -0.63 6.23
CA PRO A 79 -9.00 0.77 5.86
C PRO A 79 -10.18 0.96 4.91
N ASN A 80 -10.98 2.00 5.15
CA ASN A 80 -12.12 2.33 4.30
C ASN A 80 -12.05 3.78 3.78
N PRO A 81 -11.25 4.03 2.72
CA PRO A 81 -11.25 5.31 2.02
C PRO A 81 -12.67 5.70 1.64
N ARG A 82 -13.06 6.94 1.95
CA ARG A 82 -14.40 7.44 1.61
C ARG A 82 -14.46 7.88 0.16
N ARG A 83 -13.32 8.30 -0.39
CA ARG A 83 -13.17 8.80 -1.74
C ARG A 83 -11.77 8.54 -2.29
N ILE A 84 -11.67 8.61 -3.61
CA ILE A 84 -10.39 8.83 -4.30
C ILE A 84 -9.88 10.22 -3.89
N GLY A 85 -8.58 10.31 -3.62
CA GLY A 85 -7.92 11.53 -3.13
C GLY A 85 -7.62 11.53 -1.63
N ASP A 86 -8.25 10.64 -0.83
CA ASP A 86 -7.89 10.47 0.58
C ASP A 86 -6.41 10.03 0.71
N ILE A 87 -5.76 10.41 1.81
CA ILE A 87 -4.35 10.12 2.05
C ILE A 87 -4.24 8.91 2.98
N LEU A 88 -3.39 7.95 2.63
CA LEU A 88 -3.14 6.76 3.42
C LEU A 88 -1.68 6.74 3.90
N TYR A 89 -1.49 6.86 5.21
CA TYR A 89 -0.21 6.64 5.87
C TYR A 89 -0.05 5.17 6.22
N LEU A 90 1.10 4.60 5.87
CA LEU A 90 1.47 3.21 6.13
C LEU A 90 2.69 3.17 7.04
N ARG A 91 2.56 2.48 8.17
CA ARG A 91 3.64 2.29 9.13
C ARG A 91 4.01 0.82 9.24
N ARG A 92 5.30 0.54 9.04
CA ARG A 92 5.95 -0.77 9.20
C ARG A 92 5.48 -1.87 8.23
N PHE A 93 5.07 -1.50 7.02
CA PHE A 93 4.66 -2.45 5.99
C PHE A 93 5.87 -3.16 5.36
N SER A 94 5.63 -4.35 4.79
CA SER A 94 6.61 -5.02 3.94
C SER A 94 6.40 -4.63 2.48
N PHE A 95 7.45 -4.15 1.82
CA PHE A 95 7.39 -3.75 0.42
C PHE A 95 8.22 -4.67 -0.46
N GLY A 96 7.78 -4.92 -1.69
CA GLY A 96 8.51 -5.76 -2.64
C GLY A 96 7.89 -5.81 -4.03
N LYS A 97 8.66 -6.31 -5.01
CA LYS A 97 8.20 -6.52 -6.39
C LYS A 97 7.64 -7.93 -6.56
N TYR A 98 6.47 -8.02 -7.19
CA TYR A 98 5.81 -9.27 -7.54
C TYR A 98 5.21 -9.16 -8.93
N ASN A 99 5.64 -10.00 -9.88
CA ASN A 99 5.11 -10.07 -11.25
C ASN A 99 4.85 -8.68 -11.86
N ASP A 100 5.90 -7.85 -11.94
CA ASP A 100 5.90 -6.48 -12.48
C ASP A 100 5.10 -5.42 -11.71
N SER A 101 4.57 -5.77 -10.53
CA SER A 101 3.88 -4.83 -9.65
C SER A 101 4.68 -4.57 -8.38
N PHE A 102 4.69 -3.32 -7.93
CA PHE A 102 5.22 -2.96 -6.62
C PHE A 102 4.12 -3.04 -5.58
N GLN A 103 4.35 -3.81 -4.52
CA GLN A 103 3.33 -4.15 -3.54
C GLN A 103 3.79 -3.83 -2.12
N GLY A 104 2.84 -3.39 -1.30
CA GLY A 104 2.97 -3.27 0.15
C GLY A 104 2.05 -4.28 0.83
N HIS A 105 2.54 -4.97 1.86
CA HIS A 105 1.79 -6.00 2.57
C HIS A 105 1.70 -5.65 4.06
N TYR A 106 0.47 -5.65 4.57
CA TYR A 106 0.21 -5.55 6.01
C TYR A 106 0.67 -6.83 6.73
N LEU A 107 1.56 -6.68 7.71
CA LEU A 107 2.05 -7.78 8.53
C LEU A 107 1.39 -7.73 9.92
N GLU A 108 0.42 -8.62 10.14
CA GLU A 108 -0.36 -8.71 11.38
C GLU A 108 0.51 -8.93 12.64
N THR A 109 1.71 -9.50 12.48
CA THR A 109 2.61 -9.85 13.60
C THR A 109 3.64 -8.77 13.96
N GLN A 110 3.71 -7.62 13.28
CA GLN A 110 4.89 -6.72 13.35
C GLN A 110 4.64 -5.25 13.73
N TYR A 111 3.59 -4.93 14.51
CA TYR A 111 3.24 -3.54 14.85
C TYR A 111 2.96 -2.68 13.61
N CYS A 112 2.45 -3.31 12.54
CA CYS A 112 1.94 -2.58 11.38
C CYS A 112 0.75 -1.73 11.79
N SER A 113 0.68 -0.51 11.28
CA SER A 113 -0.45 0.38 11.53
C SER A 113 -0.66 1.29 10.34
N TRP A 114 -1.87 1.77 10.16
CA TRP A 114 -2.23 2.66 9.07
C TRP A 114 -3.12 3.78 9.60
N ALA A 115 -3.11 4.92 8.91
CA ALA A 115 -4.01 6.02 9.19
C ALA A 115 -4.54 6.58 7.87
N LEU A 116 -5.85 6.79 7.80
CA LEU A 116 -6.52 7.41 6.67
C LEU A 116 -6.82 8.88 7.03
N LEU A 117 -6.39 9.81 6.19
CA LEU A 117 -6.66 11.24 6.33
C LEU A 117 -7.53 11.71 5.16
N SER A 118 -8.38 12.71 5.41
CA SER A 118 -9.17 13.36 4.36
C SER A 118 -8.26 14.04 3.35
N GLY A 119 -8.58 13.87 2.06
CA GLY A 119 -7.94 14.61 0.96
C GLY A 119 -8.59 15.95 0.62
N ASP A 120 -9.75 16.29 1.20
CA ASP A 120 -10.34 17.64 1.13
C ASP A 120 -9.70 18.59 2.13
#